data_AF-A0A660RVU9-F1
#
_entry.id   AF-A0A660RVU9-F1
#
_cell.length_a   1.000
_cell.length_b   1.000
_cell.length_c   1.000
_cell.angle_alpha   90.00
_cell.angle_beta   90.00
_cell.angle_gamma   90.00
#
_symmetry.space_group_name_H-M   'P 1'
#
loop_
_entity.id
_entity.type
_entity.pdbx_description
1 polymer ?
#
loop_
_entity_poly.entity_id
_entity_poly.type
_entity_poly.pdbx_seq_one_letter_code
_entity_poly.pdbx_strand_id
1 'polypeptide(L)'
;TPYEFVKEPKYRIYVRFKNSALKKLYEKLKRFLENHQTVYTPYLGITEMIANFKFIDDFPAVPLSIKDEIKDLHSVARIDTIKIIPEEGKRYGRETVPLYMDSDRKVLEYCNVVYEVNGKPIKIRSGTIYEVGDEYVSFL
;
A
#
# COMPACT_ATOMS: atom_id res chain seq x y z
N THR A 1 9.06 -6.72 29.82
CA THR A 1 9.25 -5.50 29.01
C THR A 1 7.88 -4.94 28.71
N PRO A 2 7.61 -3.63 28.84
CA PRO A 2 6.33 -3.07 28.42
C PRO A 2 6.15 -3.27 26.91
N TYR A 3 4.94 -3.62 26.48
CA TYR A 3 4.57 -3.69 25.08
C TYR A 3 3.99 -2.34 24.65
N GLU A 4 4.45 -1.83 23.51
CA GLU A 4 3.91 -0.62 22.90
C GLU A 4 3.05 -1.01 21.69
N PHE A 5 1.84 -0.48 21.62
CA PHE A 5 0.89 -0.74 20.54
C PHE A 5 0.53 0.55 19.80
N VAL A 6 0.24 0.43 18.50
CA VAL A 6 -0.33 1.55 17.74
C VAL A 6 -1.77 1.75 18.21
N LYS A 7 -2.11 2.98 18.59
CA LYS A 7 -3.47 3.34 19.05
C LYS A 7 -4.35 3.68 17.86
N GLU A 8 -5.49 2.99 17.74
CA GLU A 8 -6.53 3.21 16.72
C GLU A 8 -5.97 3.34 15.28
N PRO A 9 -5.12 2.39 14.83
CA PRO A 9 -4.53 2.47 13.51
C PRO A 9 -5.58 2.33 12.40
N LYS A 10 -5.38 3.08 11.31
CA LYS A 10 -6.16 2.97 10.09
C LYS A 10 -5.24 2.98 8.88
N TYR A 11 -5.40 1.98 8.02
CA TYR A 11 -4.59 1.83 6.81
C TYR A 11 -5.47 1.80 5.56
N ARG A 12 -4.91 2.24 4.44
CA ARG A 12 -5.47 2.03 3.10
C ARG A 12 -4.59 1.00 2.38
N ILE A 13 -5.19 -0.08 1.91
CA ILE A 13 -4.49 -1.15 1.18
C ILE A 13 -4.98 -1.13 -0.26
N TYR A 14 -4.05 -0.98 -1.20
CA TYR A 14 -4.32 -1.09 -2.64
C TYR A 14 -3.84 -2.45 -3.13
N VAL A 15 -4.72 -3.21 -3.77
CA VAL A 15 -4.41 -4.54 -4.29
C VAL A 15 -4.60 -4.54 -5.80
N ARG A 16 -3.61 -5.04 -6.53
CA ARG A 16 -3.66 -5.13 -8.00
C ARG A 16 -3.27 -6.52 -8.47
N PHE A 17 -4.05 -7.04 -9.41
CA PHE A 17 -3.79 -8.30 -10.10
C PHE A 17 -3.25 -8.02 -11.50
N LYS A 18 -2.02 -8.48 -11.80
CA LYS A 18 -1.37 -8.25 -13.11
C LYS A 18 -1.70 -9.32 -14.16
N ASN A 19 -2.18 -10.49 -13.75
CA ASN A 19 -2.28 -11.68 -14.60
C ASN A 19 -3.73 -12.21 -14.68
N SER A 20 -4.20 -12.50 -15.89
CA SER A 20 -5.52 -13.09 -16.16
C SER A 20 -5.70 -14.46 -15.49
N ALA A 21 -4.63 -15.21 -15.24
CA ALA A 21 -4.67 -16.47 -14.48
C ALA A 21 -5.23 -16.31 -13.05
N LEU A 22 -5.16 -15.09 -12.49
CA LEU A 22 -5.66 -14.78 -11.15
C LEU A 22 -7.12 -14.28 -11.14
N LYS A 23 -7.80 -14.25 -12.29
CA LYS A 23 -9.17 -13.72 -12.40
C LYS A 23 -10.14 -14.33 -11.38
N LYS A 24 -10.14 -15.66 -11.24
CA LYS A 24 -11.00 -16.36 -10.25
C LYS A 24 -10.70 -15.96 -8.81
N LEU A 25 -9.42 -15.73 -8.48
CA LEU A 25 -9.01 -15.29 -7.14
C LEU A 25 -9.47 -13.86 -6.88
N TYR A 26 -9.27 -12.97 -7.86
CA TYR A 26 -9.74 -11.59 -7.80
C TYR A 26 -11.26 -11.51 -7.64
N GLU A 27 -12.05 -12.23 -8.43
CA GLU A 27 -13.52 -12.26 -8.32
C GLU A 27 -13.97 -12.77 -6.95
N LYS A 28 -13.33 -13.83 -6.44
CA LYS A 28 -13.61 -14.35 -5.10
C LYS A 28 -13.28 -13.32 -4.01
N LEU A 29 -12.12 -12.69 -4.09
CA LEU A 29 -11.69 -11.68 -3.12
C LEU A 29 -12.64 -10.47 -3.13
N LYS A 30 -12.95 -9.94 -4.32
CA LYS A 30 -13.86 -8.81 -4.50
C LYS A 30 -15.21 -9.09 -3.83
N ARG A 31 -15.82 -10.25 -4.15
CA ARG A 31 -17.09 -10.66 -3.52
C ARG A 31 -17.01 -10.71 -2.00
N PHE A 32 -15.91 -11.21 -1.45
CA PHE A 32 -15.76 -11.31 0.02
C PHE A 32 -15.63 -9.92 0.65
N LEU A 33 -14.88 -9.01 0.01
CA LEU A 33 -14.72 -7.64 0.47
C LEU A 33 -16.03 -6.86 0.42
N GLU A 34 -16.77 -6.93 -0.69
CA GLU A 34 -18.07 -6.26 -0.88
C GLU A 34 -19.11 -6.72 0.14
N ASN A 35 -19.14 -8.03 0.44
CA ASN A 35 -20.09 -8.60 1.40
C ASN A 35 -19.57 -8.57 2.85
N HIS A 36 -18.41 -7.96 3.10
CA HIS A 36 -17.77 -7.92 4.42
C HIS A 36 -17.60 -9.32 5.06
N GLN A 37 -17.20 -10.30 4.24
CA GLN A 37 -17.01 -11.69 4.61
C GLN A 37 -15.54 -12.05 4.74
N THR A 38 -15.24 -12.93 5.70
CA THR A 38 -13.88 -13.44 5.93
C THR A 38 -13.89 -14.94 6.12
N VAL A 39 -12.82 -15.62 5.69
CA VAL A 39 -12.57 -17.02 6.06
C VAL A 39 -11.99 -17.07 7.48
N TYR A 40 -11.11 -16.13 7.79
CA TYR A 40 -10.50 -15.94 9.09
C TYR A 40 -10.56 -14.45 9.46
N THR A 41 -10.81 -14.17 10.75
CA THR A 41 -10.82 -12.81 11.27
C THR A 41 -9.45 -12.15 11.06
N PRO A 42 -9.38 -11.00 10.37
CA PRO A 42 -8.12 -10.29 10.20
C PRO A 42 -7.67 -9.66 11.51
N TYR A 43 -6.37 -9.51 11.68
CA TYR A 43 -5.75 -8.91 12.87
C TYR A 43 -4.44 -8.20 12.49
N LEU A 44 -4.02 -7.25 13.33
CA LEU A 44 -2.81 -6.44 13.12
C LEU A 44 -1.62 -7.02 13.89
N GLY A 45 -0.85 -7.86 13.22
CA GLY A 45 0.38 -8.45 13.76
C GLY A 45 0.15 -9.65 14.66
N ILE A 46 -0.67 -9.50 15.72
CA ILE A 46 -1.02 -10.57 16.66
C ILE A 46 -2.54 -10.75 16.77
N THR A 47 -2.97 -11.94 17.17
CA THR A 47 -4.39 -12.38 17.17
C THR A 47 -5.31 -11.53 18.05
N GLU A 48 -4.77 -10.92 19.10
CA GLU A 48 -5.47 -10.06 20.05
C GLU A 48 -5.82 -8.69 19.45
N MET A 49 -5.14 -8.30 18.36
CA MET A 49 -5.34 -7.02 17.68
C MET A 49 -6.30 -7.18 16.50
N ILE A 50 -7.53 -7.62 16.78
CA ILE A 50 -8.57 -7.84 15.76
C ILE A 50 -8.76 -6.57 14.92
N ALA A 51 -8.73 -6.75 13.60
CA ALA A 51 -8.89 -5.67 12.64
C ALA A 51 -10.32 -5.69 12.06
N ASN A 52 -10.86 -4.50 11.85
CA ASN A 52 -12.02 -4.32 10.99
C ASN A 52 -11.57 -3.82 9.61
N PHE A 53 -12.36 -4.05 8.57
CA PHE A 53 -12.05 -3.58 7.21
C PHE A 53 -13.29 -3.04 6.51
N LYS A 54 -13.07 -2.16 5.53
CA LYS A 54 -14.14 -1.66 4.67
C LYS A 54 -13.65 -1.70 3.24
N PHE A 55 -14.43 -2.34 2.37
CA PHE A 55 -14.22 -2.24 0.94
C PHE A 55 -14.57 -0.82 0.48
N ILE A 56 -13.65 -0.19 -0.25
CA ILE A 56 -13.83 1.19 -0.74
C ILE A 56 -14.46 1.15 -2.12
N ASP A 57 -13.73 0.64 -3.10
CA ASP A 57 -14.20 0.44 -4.46
C ASP A 57 -13.19 -0.41 -5.25
N ASP A 58 -13.48 -0.62 -6.54
CA ASP A 58 -12.63 -1.29 -7.50
C ASP A 58 -12.49 -0.45 -8.78
N PHE A 59 -11.30 0.11 -8.96
CA PHE A 59 -10.97 0.99 -10.08
C PHE A 59 -9.93 0.34 -11.01
N PRO A 60 -9.95 0.66 -12.32
CA PRO A 60 -8.82 0.39 -13.19
C PRO A 60 -7.55 1.05 -12.63
N ALA A 61 -6.45 0.31 -12.59
CA ALA A 61 -5.14 0.85 -12.25
C ALA A 61 -4.42 1.32 -13.53
N VAL A 62 -4.59 2.59 -13.88
CA VAL A 62 -4.06 3.15 -15.13
C VAL A 62 -2.59 3.57 -14.93
N PRO A 63 -1.62 2.95 -15.63
CA PRO A 63 -0.22 3.32 -15.49
C PRO A 63 0.02 4.75 -15.97
N LEU A 64 0.76 5.52 -15.18
CA LEU A 64 1.16 6.88 -15.50
C LEU A 64 2.66 7.05 -15.23
N SER A 65 3.41 7.43 -16.26
CA SER A 65 4.81 7.81 -16.13
C SER A 65 4.89 9.33 -16.14
N ILE A 66 5.28 9.93 -15.01
CA ILE A 66 5.41 11.38 -14.90
C ILE A 66 6.87 11.80 -15.00
N LYS A 67 7.13 12.90 -15.70
CA LYS A 67 8.45 13.51 -15.84
C LYS A 67 8.33 15.01 -15.71
N ASP A 68 9.06 15.58 -14.75
CA ASP A 68 9.05 17.01 -14.43
C ASP A 68 7.65 17.60 -14.12
N GLU A 69 6.71 16.77 -13.69
CA GLU A 69 5.34 17.13 -13.30
C GLU A 69 5.11 16.88 -11.81
N ILE A 70 4.35 17.76 -11.14
CA ILE A 70 4.05 17.62 -9.72
C ILE A 70 2.75 16.84 -9.54
N LYS A 71 2.81 15.74 -8.77
CA LYS A 71 1.65 14.96 -8.34
C LYS A 71 1.74 14.66 -6.84
N ASP A 72 0.58 14.48 -6.21
CA ASP A 72 0.48 13.98 -4.84
C ASP A 72 0.30 12.46 -4.87
N LEU A 73 1.23 11.74 -4.25
CA LEU A 73 1.23 10.28 -4.14
C LEU A 73 0.61 9.84 -2.81
N HIS A 74 -0.40 8.98 -2.88
CA HIS A 74 -1.27 8.60 -1.76
C HIS A 74 -0.88 7.25 -1.13
N SER A 75 0.27 6.70 -1.52
CA SER A 75 0.75 5.41 -1.03
C SER A 75 2.23 5.47 -0.64
N VAL A 76 2.66 4.46 0.10
CA VAL A 76 4.07 4.09 0.21
C VAL A 76 4.62 3.82 -1.20
N ALA A 77 5.88 4.17 -1.44
CA ALA A 77 6.52 3.94 -2.72
C ALA A 77 7.97 3.48 -2.55
N ARG A 78 8.47 2.76 -3.54
CA ARG A 78 9.90 2.44 -3.60
C ARG A 78 10.68 3.73 -3.86
N ILE A 79 11.73 3.97 -3.08
CA ILE A 79 12.51 5.21 -3.19
C ILE A 79 13.26 5.32 -4.53
N ASP A 80 13.56 4.18 -5.16
CA ASP A 80 14.28 4.08 -6.42
C ASP A 80 13.39 4.34 -7.66
N THR A 81 12.05 4.38 -7.50
CA THR A 81 11.11 4.58 -8.61
C THR A 81 10.50 5.98 -8.69
N ILE A 82 10.76 6.84 -7.70
CA ILE A 82 10.18 8.19 -7.62
C ILE A 82 11.22 9.26 -7.25
N LYS A 83 10.95 10.52 -7.63
CA LYS A 83 11.64 11.70 -7.12
C LYS A 83 10.69 12.51 -6.24
N ILE A 84 10.91 12.49 -4.93
CA ILE A 84 10.10 13.26 -3.97
C ILE A 84 10.50 14.74 -3.97
N ILE A 85 9.54 15.60 -3.65
CA ILE A 85 9.74 17.00 -3.31
C ILE A 85 9.38 17.13 -1.83
N PRO A 86 10.37 17.21 -0.91
CA PRO A 86 10.10 17.40 0.50
C PRO A 86 9.33 18.71 0.74
N GLU A 87 8.32 18.66 1.60
CA GLU A 87 7.52 19.82 1.98
C GLU A 87 7.76 20.18 3.44
N GLU A 88 7.79 21.48 3.72
CA GLU A 88 7.91 21.99 5.09
C GLU A 88 6.75 21.48 5.96
N GLY A 89 7.06 21.08 7.20
CA GLY A 89 6.07 20.53 8.14
C GLY A 89 5.63 19.09 7.88
N LYS A 90 6.10 18.42 6.82
CA LYS A 90 5.92 16.97 6.62
C LYS A 90 7.14 16.20 7.13
N ARG A 91 6.90 15.00 7.68
CA ARG A 91 7.96 14.09 8.13
C ARG A 91 7.95 12.85 7.26
N TYR A 92 9.10 12.49 6.71
CA TYR A 92 9.22 11.35 5.81
C TYR A 92 9.98 10.21 6.50
N GLY A 93 9.38 9.03 6.50
CA GLY A 93 10.01 7.79 6.92
C GLY A 93 10.69 7.11 5.74
N ARG A 94 11.83 6.47 6.02
CA ARG A 94 12.50 5.57 5.08
C ARG A 94 12.75 4.25 5.79
N GLU A 95 12.29 3.17 5.20
CA GLU A 95 12.42 1.84 5.78
C GLU A 95 12.83 0.82 4.73
N THR A 96 13.57 -0.20 5.17
CA THR A 96 13.84 -1.38 4.38
C THR A 96 12.81 -2.45 4.74
N VAL A 97 11.94 -2.80 3.81
CA VAL A 97 10.84 -3.76 4.02
C VAL A 97 11.05 -5.02 3.18
N PRO A 98 10.63 -6.19 3.67
CA PRO A 98 10.63 -7.41 2.86
C PRO A 98 9.56 -7.28 1.75
N LEU A 99 9.97 -7.50 0.50
CA LEU A 99 9.10 -7.42 -0.66
C LEU A 99 8.56 -8.80 -1.07
N TYR A 100 9.45 -9.79 -1.12
CA TYR A 100 9.10 -11.17 -1.43
C TYR A 100 9.59 -12.10 -0.33
N MET A 101 8.78 -13.11 -0.01
CA MET A 101 9.13 -14.17 0.92
C MET A 101 8.76 -15.53 0.33
N ASP A 102 9.47 -16.57 0.74
CA ASP A 102 9.11 -17.96 0.44
C ASP A 102 8.02 -18.49 1.38
N SER A 103 7.65 -19.77 1.21
CA SER A 103 6.66 -20.45 2.05
C SER A 103 7.09 -20.61 3.51
N ASP A 104 8.40 -20.58 3.78
CA ASP A 104 8.97 -20.66 5.12
C ASP A 104 9.12 -19.26 5.76
N ARG A 105 8.57 -18.21 5.12
CA ARG A 105 8.68 -16.79 5.52
C ARG A 105 10.12 -16.27 5.54
N LYS A 106 11.02 -16.87 4.76
CA LYS A 106 12.36 -16.31 4.56
C LYS A 106 12.29 -15.24 3.49
N VAL A 107 12.93 -14.09 3.75
CA VAL A 107 12.92 -12.96 2.82
C VAL A 107 13.79 -13.27 1.61
N LEU A 108 13.21 -13.14 0.42
CA LEU A 108 13.87 -13.31 -0.88
C LEU A 108 14.38 -12.00 -1.44
N GLU A 109 13.64 -10.90 -1.21
CA GLU A 109 14.00 -9.56 -1.67
C GLU A 109 13.57 -8.52 -0.64
N TYR A 110 14.42 -7.52 -0.44
CA TYR A 110 14.12 -6.32 0.34
C TYR A 110 14.00 -5.10 -0.58
N CYS A 111 13.17 -4.14 -0.18
CA CYS A 111 13.04 -2.86 -0.87
C CYS A 111 13.15 -1.70 0.11
N ASN A 112 13.77 -0.60 -0.31
CA ASN A 112 13.73 0.66 0.40
C ASN A 112 12.49 1.46 0.00
N VAL A 113 11.63 1.72 0.97
CA VAL A 113 10.40 2.50 0.76
C VAL A 113 10.49 3.86 1.43
N VAL A 114 9.68 4.79 0.93
CA VAL A 114 9.46 6.11 1.52
C VAL A 114 7.97 6.34 1.72
N TYR A 115 7.64 7.00 2.83
CA TYR A 115 6.27 7.36 3.19
C TYR A 115 6.25 8.64 4.05
N GLU A 116 5.11 9.32 4.15
CA GLU A 116 4.92 10.40 5.13
C GLU A 116 4.37 9.81 6.43
N VAL A 117 4.98 10.16 7.57
CA VAL A 117 4.78 9.49 8.87
C VAL A 117 3.35 9.64 9.41
N ASN A 118 2.64 10.68 9.01
CA ASN A 118 1.24 10.92 9.42
C ASN A 118 0.23 10.48 8.36
N GLY A 119 0.68 9.75 7.33
CA GLY A 119 -0.18 9.26 6.25
C GLY A 119 -0.66 10.34 5.28
N LYS A 120 0.00 11.51 5.23
CA LYS A 120 -0.30 12.55 4.23
C LYS A 120 0.27 12.15 2.86
N PRO A 121 -0.30 12.65 1.74
CA PRO A 121 0.29 12.42 0.43
C PRO A 121 1.72 12.95 0.32
N ILE A 122 2.55 12.28 -0.49
CA ILE A 122 3.93 12.65 -0.78
C ILE A 122 3.96 13.37 -2.12
N LYS A 123 4.46 14.61 -2.14
CA LYS A 123 4.67 15.32 -3.40
C LYS A 123 5.83 14.71 -4.17
N ILE A 124 5.59 14.36 -5.43
CA ILE A 124 6.60 13.79 -6.34
C ILE A 124 6.70 14.61 -7.63
N ARG A 125 7.89 14.59 -8.24
CA ARG A 125 8.20 15.28 -9.50
C ARG A 125 8.31 14.35 -10.71
N SER A 126 8.66 13.09 -10.45
CA SER A 126 8.90 12.09 -11.50
C SER A 126 8.74 10.69 -10.91
N GLY A 127 8.37 9.73 -11.75
CA GLY A 127 8.26 8.32 -11.37
C GLY A 127 7.16 7.57 -12.11
N THR A 128 7.09 6.27 -11.86
CA THR A 128 6.01 5.41 -12.37
C THR A 128 4.98 5.17 -11.29
N ILE A 129 3.77 5.68 -11.52
CA ILE A 129 2.63 5.61 -10.61
C ILE A 129 1.42 5.05 -11.34
N TYR A 130 0.33 4.89 -10.62
CA TYR A 130 -0.95 4.44 -11.13
C TYR A 130 -2.04 5.38 -10.64
N GLU A 131 -2.93 5.77 -11.55
CA GLU A 131 -4.19 6.41 -11.20
C GLU A 131 -5.21 5.32 -10.82
N VAL A 132 -5.83 5.49 -9.66
CA VAL A 132 -6.80 4.56 -9.07
C VAL A 132 -7.92 5.41 -8.45
N GLY A 133 -9.01 5.60 -9.20
CA GLY A 133 -10.05 6.56 -8.80
C GLY A 133 -9.50 7.98 -8.82
N ASP A 134 -9.61 8.68 -7.70
CA ASP A 134 -9.05 10.02 -7.47
C ASP A 134 -7.64 10.01 -6.84
N GLU A 135 -7.10 8.81 -6.56
CA GLU A 135 -5.82 8.62 -5.88
C GLU A 135 -4.71 8.23 -6.87
N TYR A 136 -3.51 8.78 -6.68
CA TYR A 136 -2.29 8.29 -7.33
C TYR A 136 -1.51 7.39 -6.38
N VAL A 137 -1.14 6.19 -6.83
CA VAL A 137 -0.44 5.20 -6.00
C VAL A 137 0.75 4.55 -6.71
N SER A 138 1.68 4.03 -5.91
CA SER A 138 2.77 3.16 -6.35
C SER A 138 2.47 1.74 -5.86
N PHE A 139 2.62 0.76 -6.75
CA PHE A 139 2.60 -0.65 -6.37
C PHE A 139 4.05 -1.13 -6.24
N LEU A 140 4.39 -1.71 -5.09
CA LEU A 140 5.74 -2.21 -4.78
C LEU A 140 6.11 -3.45 -5.59
#